data_AF-A0A1X3H2Z4-F1
#
_entry.id   AF-A0A1X3H2Z4-F1
#
_cell.length_a   1.000
_cell.length_b   1.000
_cell.length_c   1.000
_cell.angle_alpha   90.00
_cell.angle_beta   90.00
_cell.angle_gamma   90.00
#
_symmetry.space_group_name_H-M   'P 1'
#
loop_
_entity.id
_entity.type
_entity.pdbx_description
1 polymer ?
#
loop_
_entity_poly.entity_id
_entity_poly.type
_entity_poly.pdbx_seq_one_letter_code
_entity_poly.pdbx_strand_id
1 'polypeptide(L)'
;MTKLSKTLIATAGFVVIATSAFSEATWDFKAGMAYMYGGPGKMSAMAMTPAEKNHEAMMKNAKKVPENTVFFMDNGSLYSTSGRLDPTGNFYVN
;
A
#
# COMPACT_ATOMS: atom_id res chain seq x y z
N MET A 1 -21.47 -13.83 -60.61
CA MET A 1 -20.79 -14.49 -59.48
C MET A 1 -19.55 -13.69 -59.10
N THR A 2 -19.66 -12.89 -58.05
CA THR A 2 -18.51 -12.31 -57.32
C THR A 2 -18.77 -12.63 -55.85
N LYS A 3 -17.80 -13.32 -55.24
CA LYS A 3 -17.98 -14.06 -53.99
C LYS A 3 -18.14 -13.07 -52.83
N LEU A 4 -19.30 -13.10 -52.18
CA LEU A 4 -19.54 -12.50 -50.87
C LEU A 4 -18.58 -13.15 -49.86
N SER A 5 -17.44 -12.49 -49.60
CA SER A 5 -16.51 -12.91 -48.56
C SER A 5 -17.03 -12.50 -47.19
N LYS A 6 -17.89 -13.37 -46.65
CA LYS A 6 -17.98 -13.80 -45.24
C LYS A 6 -17.62 -12.76 -44.18
N THR A 7 -18.61 -11.95 -43.80
CA THR A 7 -18.74 -11.48 -42.42
C THR A 7 -19.27 -12.64 -41.58
N LEU A 8 -18.44 -13.25 -40.73
CA LEU A 8 -18.93 -14.05 -39.60
C LEU A 8 -18.15 -13.69 -38.35
N ILE A 9 -18.92 -13.22 -37.37
CA ILE A 9 -18.55 -12.74 -36.04
C ILE A 9 -18.40 -13.94 -35.10
N ALA A 10 -17.35 -13.96 -34.27
CA ALA A 10 -17.25 -14.70 -33.00
C ALA A 10 -16.06 -14.11 -32.21
N THR A 11 -16.25 -13.14 -31.30
CA THR A 11 -16.77 -13.22 -29.92
C THR A 11 -15.81 -13.91 -28.92
N ALA A 12 -15.55 -13.16 -27.85
CA ALA A 12 -15.04 -13.54 -26.54
C ALA A 12 -13.54 -13.85 -26.36
N GLY A 13 -12.90 -12.92 -25.63
CA GLY A 13 -12.26 -13.30 -24.38
C GLY A 13 -10.75 -13.38 -24.42
N PHE A 14 -10.09 -12.34 -23.90
CA PHE A 14 -9.27 -12.51 -22.71
C PHE A 14 -9.21 -11.17 -22.00
N VAL A 15 -9.88 -11.11 -20.84
CA VAL A 15 -9.65 -10.07 -19.85
C VAL A 15 -8.21 -10.29 -19.37
N VAL A 16 -7.26 -9.53 -19.91
CA VAL A 16 -5.96 -9.38 -19.28
C VAL A 16 -6.15 -8.31 -18.21
N ILE A 17 -6.77 -8.69 -17.10
CA ILE A 17 -6.35 -8.11 -15.82
C ILE A 17 -5.00 -8.80 -15.60
N ALA A 18 -3.95 -8.25 -16.20
CA ALA A 18 -2.65 -8.41 -15.60
C ALA A 18 -2.85 -7.76 -14.23
N THR A 19 -3.11 -8.61 -13.23
CA THR A 19 -2.85 -8.30 -11.83
C THR A 19 -1.59 -7.48 -11.86
N SER A 20 -1.72 -6.20 -11.51
CA SER A 20 -0.57 -5.42 -11.13
C SER A 20 0.08 -6.27 -10.05
N ALA A 21 1.11 -7.04 -10.45
CA ALA A 21 2.16 -7.42 -9.56
C ALA A 21 2.63 -6.06 -9.09
N PHE A 22 2.05 -5.60 -7.98
CA PHE A 22 2.56 -4.49 -7.23
C PHE A 22 3.98 -4.95 -7.00
N SER A 23 4.90 -4.42 -7.81
CA SER A 23 6.31 -4.44 -7.51
C SER A 23 6.35 -4.15 -6.02
N GLU A 24 6.95 -5.04 -5.26
CA GLU A 24 7.20 -4.89 -3.84
C GLU A 24 8.10 -3.66 -3.71
N ALA A 25 7.52 -2.49 -3.89
CA ALA A 25 8.15 -1.22 -3.67
C ALA A 25 8.18 -1.15 -2.17
N THR A 26 9.27 -1.65 -1.59
CA THR A 26 9.52 -1.63 -0.16
C THR A 26 9.25 -0.22 0.31
N TRP A 27 8.17 -0.06 1.06
CA TRP A 27 7.84 1.22 1.64
C TRP A 27 8.88 1.49 2.73
N ASP A 28 9.90 2.27 2.37
CA ASP A 28 11.07 2.51 3.20
C ASP A 28 10.86 3.74 4.12
N PHE A 29 11.00 3.52 5.42
CA PHE A 29 10.95 4.58 6.43
C PHE A 29 12.36 5.15 6.63
N LYS A 30 12.59 6.33 6.05
CA LYS A 30 13.90 6.98 6.14
C LYS A 30 14.09 7.65 7.50
N ALA A 31 15.29 7.49 8.06
CA ALA A 31 15.69 8.22 9.26
C ALA A 31 15.55 9.75 9.04
N GLY A 32 15.02 10.46 10.04
CA GLY A 32 14.80 11.91 9.97
C GLY A 32 13.57 12.35 9.16
N MET A 33 12.73 11.42 8.69
CA MET A 33 11.46 11.72 8.05
C MET A 33 10.29 11.36 8.96
N ALA A 34 9.30 12.25 9.06
CA ALA A 34 8.01 11.97 9.66
C ALA A 34 6.98 11.69 8.56
N TYR A 35 6.15 10.67 8.77
CA TYR A 35 5.10 10.27 7.84
C TYR A 35 3.75 10.45 8.53
N MET A 36 2.85 11.21 7.91
CA MET A 36 1.56 11.56 8.50
C MET A 36 0.42 11.03 7.64
N TYR A 37 -0.51 10.34 8.29
CA TYR A 37 -1.79 9.97 7.70
C TYR A 37 -2.71 11.20 7.73
N GLY A 38 -3.02 11.75 6.56
CA GLY A 38 -3.87 12.93 6.38
C GLY A 38 -5.34 12.62 6.13
N GLY A 39 -5.76 11.36 6.25
CA GLY A 39 -7.11 10.90 5.90
C GLY A 39 -7.15 10.04 4.64
N PRO A 40 -8.33 9.77 4.07
CA PRO A 40 -8.55 8.70 3.09
C PRO A 40 -7.54 8.71 1.94
N GLY A 41 -6.63 7.73 1.94
CA GLY A 41 -5.59 7.54 0.92
C GLY A 41 -4.52 8.63 0.87
N LYS A 42 -4.47 9.56 1.84
CA LYS A 42 -3.52 10.67 1.88
C LYS A 42 -2.42 10.39 2.89
N MET A 43 -1.20 10.27 2.39
CA MET A 43 0.01 10.23 3.20
C MET A 43 0.93 11.38 2.81
N SER A 44 1.48 12.06 3.80
CA SER A 44 2.54 13.05 3.59
C SER A 44 3.80 12.59 4.29
N ALA A 45 4.95 12.96 3.72
CA ALA A 45 6.25 12.79 4.33
C ALA A 45 6.91 14.16 4.48
N MET A 46 7.50 14.43 5.63
CA MET A 46 8.15 15.71 5.92
C MET A 46 9.45 15.48 6.68
N ALA A 47 10.48 16.24 6.33
CA ALA A 47 11.74 16.21 7.07
C ALA A 47 11.53 16.74 8.50
N MET A 48 12.00 15.97 9.48
CA MET A 48 11.98 16.37 10.87
C MET A 48 13.03 17.46 11.10
N THR A 49 12.68 18.49 11.86
CA THR A 49 13.66 19.48 12.29
C THR A 49 14.71 18.81 13.18
N PRO A 50 16.02 19.06 13.01
CA PRO A 50 17.07 18.46 13.84
C PRO A 50 17.05 18.89 15.31
N ALA A 51 16.17 19.83 15.69
CA ALA A 51 16.09 20.37 17.04
C ALA A 51 15.64 19.29 18.04
N GLU A 52 16.51 18.96 18.99
CA GLU A 52 16.32 17.92 20.01
C GLU A 52 15.00 18.07 20.77
N LYS A 53 14.62 19.30 21.14
CA LYS A 53 13.35 19.61 21.80
C LYS A 53 12.11 19.14 21.03
N ASN A 54 12.14 19.18 19.69
CA ASN A 54 11.02 18.72 18.87
C ASN A 54 10.94 17.19 18.85
N HIS A 55 12.10 16.53 18.74
CA HIS A 55 12.18 15.07 18.80
C HIS A 55 11.72 14.53 20.17
N GLU A 56 12.17 15.13 21.27
CA GLU A 56 11.73 14.78 22.63
C GLU A 56 10.22 14.94 22.80
N ALA A 57 9.65 16.05 22.30
CA ALA A 57 8.21 16.28 22.37
C ALA A 57 7.41 15.21 21.61
N MET A 58 7.90 14.76 20.46
CA MET A 58 7.29 13.65 19.71
C MET A 58 7.40 12.34 20.47
N MET A 59 8.57 12.03 21.02
CA MET A 59 8.83 10.78 21.73
C MET A 59 8.05 10.63 23.04
N LYS A 60 7.67 11.74 23.70
CA LYS A 60 6.93 11.73 24.97
C LYS A 60 5.64 10.90 24.94
N ASN A 61 4.92 10.90 23.82
CA ASN A 61 3.66 10.16 23.65
C ASN A 61 3.76 9.08 22.54
N ALA A 62 4.94 8.87 22.00
CA ALA A 62 5.13 7.90 20.94
C ALA A 62 4.96 6.47 21.48
N LYS A 63 4.35 5.60 20.67
CA LYS A 63 4.35 4.16 20.89
C LYS A 63 5.21 3.51 19.83
N LYS A 64 6.14 2.66 20.25
CA LYS A 64 6.89 1.83 19.31
C LYS A 64 5.91 0.89 18.60
N VAL A 65 5.95 0.89 17.27
CA VAL A 65 5.21 -0.08 16.46
C VAL A 65 5.90 -1.44 16.62
N PRO A 66 5.21 -2.51 17.04
CA PRO A 66 5.78 -3.85 17.12
C PRO A 66 6.24 -4.35 15.75
N GLU A 67 7.25 -5.20 15.74
CA GLU A 67 7.63 -5.92 14.53
C GLU A 67 6.47 -6.76 13.99
N ASN A 68 6.44 -6.96 12.67
CA ASN A 68 5.35 -7.65 11.99
C ASN A 68 3.97 -6.98 12.21
N THR A 69 3.95 -5.64 12.22
CA THR A 69 2.70 -4.89 12.12
C THR A 69 2.38 -4.64 10.65
N VAL A 70 1.20 -5.05 10.21
CA VAL A 70 0.66 -4.81 8.88
C VAL A 70 -0.21 -3.57 8.93
N PHE A 71 0.02 -2.61 8.03
CA PHE A 71 -0.81 -1.43 7.82
C PHE A 71 -1.61 -1.59 6.53
N PHE A 72 -2.91 -1.33 6.56
CA PHE A 72 -3.78 -1.44 5.39
C PHE A 72 -4.93 -0.44 5.43
N MET A 73 -5.45 -0.10 4.26
CA MET A 73 -6.62 0.77 4.14
C MET A 73 -7.89 -0.08 4.05
N ASP A 74 -8.90 0.24 4.84
CA ASP A 74 -10.27 -0.25 4.66
C ASP A 74 -11.26 0.90 4.83
N ASN A 75 -12.23 1.00 3.91
CA ASN A 75 -13.26 2.03 3.94
C ASN A 75 -12.73 3.46 4.19
N GLY A 76 -11.59 3.81 3.58
CA GLY A 76 -10.97 5.12 3.71
C GLY A 76 -10.30 5.40 5.06
N SER A 77 -10.14 4.38 5.91
CA SER A 77 -9.44 4.45 7.19
C SER A 77 -8.18 3.59 7.16
N LEU A 78 -7.12 4.08 7.80
CA LEU A 78 -5.88 3.34 7.98
C LEU A 78 -6.00 2.45 9.21
N TYR A 79 -5.85 1.15 9.02
CA TYR A 79 -5.82 0.14 10.08
C TYR A 79 -4.40 -0.42 10.24
N SER A 80 -4.15 -0.96 11.43
CA SER A 80 -2.92 -1.68 11.77
C SER A 80 -3.25 -2.95 12.53
N THR A 81 -2.60 -4.06 12.20
CA THR A 81 -2.77 -5.35 12.90
C THR A 81 -1.44 -6.08 13.04
N SER A 82 -1.31 -6.91 14.06
CA SER A 82 -0.16 -7.80 14.22
C SER A 82 -0.35 -9.07 13.39
N GLY A 83 0.65 -9.44 12.61
CA GLY A 83 0.60 -10.65 11.78
C GLY A 83 1.58 -10.58 10.61
N ARG A 84 1.43 -11.49 9.66
CA ARG A 84 2.30 -11.57 8.49
C ARG A 84 1.48 -11.73 7.22
N LEU A 85 1.94 -11.09 6.15
CA LEU A 85 1.50 -11.37 4.80
C LEU A 85 2.52 -12.28 4.12
N ASP A 86 2.05 -13.33 3.46
CA ASP A 86 2.90 -14.10 2.55
C ASP A 86 3.06 -13.36 1.20
N PRO A 87 3.98 -13.81 0.32
CA PRO A 87 4.15 -13.21 -1.01
C PRO A 87 2.91 -13.28 -1.91
N THR A 88 1.90 -14.08 -1.57
CA THR A 88 0.63 -14.18 -2.29
C THR A 88 -0.47 -13.27 -1.70
N GLY A 89 -0.18 -12.58 -0.59
CA GLY A 89 -1.08 -11.66 0.09
C GLY A 89 -2.00 -12.31 1.12
N ASN A 90 -1.80 -13.60 1.48
CA ASN A 90 -2.58 -14.21 2.56
C ASN A 90 -2.11 -13.69 3.92
N PHE A 91 -3.06 -13.35 4.78
CA PHE A 91 -2.80 -12.85 6.13
C PHE A 91 -2.85 -13.96 7.17
N TYR A 92 -1.83 -13.99 8.03
CA TYR A 92 -1.70 -14.94 9.13
C TYR A 92 -1.55 -14.20 10.45
N VAL A 93 -2.31 -14.64 11.45
CA VAL A 93 -2.19 -14.18 12.83
C VAL A 93 -1.21 -15.12 13.55
N ASN A 94 -0.32 -14.54 14.36
CA ASN A 94 0.57 -15.32 15.23
C ASN A 94 -0.17 -15.89 16.44
#